data_AF-A0A9E2UZQ1-F1
#
_entry.id   AF-A0A9E2UZQ1-F1
#
_cell.length_a   1.000
_cell.length_b   1.000
_cell.length_c   1.000
_cell.angle_alpha   90.00
_cell.angle_beta   90.00
_cell.angle_gamma   90.00
#
_symmetry.space_group_name_H-M   'P 1'
#
loop_
_entity.id
_entity.type
_entity.pdbx_description
1 polymer ?
#
loop_
_entity_poly.entity_id
_entity_poly.type
_entity_poly.pdbx_seq_one_letter_code
_entity_poly.pdbx_strand_id
1 'polypeptide(L)'
;MTKAQFSKKIIIAELIGFILVITILWLDELLDLPHMFLGAPATPINLVESIFETIITLLLAALVTFSTHTLLKRIRYLEGILPVCSFCKKIRADNRWVPIDSYIRDHSEADFSHSICPQCAAEHYGDVLDSKEAKREKYYGDKKVG
;
A
#
# COMPACT_ATOMS: atom_id res chain seq x y z
N MET A 1 -9.40 -2.08 -0.17
CA MET A 1 -9.14 -0.63 0.03
C MET A 1 -7.67 -0.37 -0.29
N THR A 2 -7.33 0.52 -1.23
CA THR A 2 -5.92 0.67 -1.65
C THR A 2 -5.08 1.35 -0.56
N LYS A 3 -3.79 0.98 -0.45
CA LYS A 3 -2.87 1.50 0.60
C LYS A 3 -2.77 3.03 0.59
N ALA A 4 -2.88 3.63 -0.60
CA ALA A 4 -2.94 5.08 -0.77
C ALA A 4 -4.20 5.71 -0.14
N GLN A 5 -5.35 5.02 -0.21
CA GLN A 5 -6.60 5.48 0.40
C GLN A 5 -6.55 5.40 1.94
N PHE A 6 -5.88 4.37 2.49
CA PHE A 6 -5.66 4.27 3.93
C PHE A 6 -4.78 5.40 4.47
N SER A 7 -3.64 5.68 3.82
CA SER A 7 -2.77 6.79 4.22
C SER A 7 -3.47 8.15 4.14
N LYS A 8 -4.28 8.39 3.09
CA LYS A 8 -5.06 9.64 2.96
C LYS A 8 -6.10 9.80 4.07
N LYS A 9 -6.80 8.72 4.46
CA LYS A 9 -7.78 8.75 5.55
C LYS A 9 -7.16 9.12 6.89
N ILE A 10 -5.97 8.62 7.19
CA ILE A 10 -5.25 8.94 8.43
C ILE A 10 -4.91 10.44 8.48
N ILE A 11 -4.34 10.98 7.40
CA ILE A 11 -3.97 12.40 7.33
C ILE A 11 -5.21 13.31 7.44
N ILE A 12 -6.32 12.92 6.79
CA ILE A 12 -7.59 13.67 6.90
C ILE A 12 -8.12 13.64 8.34
N ALA A 13 -8.06 12.48 9.01
CA ALA A 13 -8.50 12.36 10.41
C ALA A 13 -7.64 13.21 11.36
N GLU A 14 -6.31 13.22 11.18
CA GLU A 14 -5.41 14.09 11.95
C GLU A 14 -5.76 15.57 11.75
N LEU A 15 -5.96 15.99 10.50
CA LEU A 15 -6.30 17.38 10.17
C LEU A 15 -7.65 17.79 10.77
N ILE A 16 -8.66 16.92 10.71
CA ILE A 16 -9.96 17.16 11.38
C ILE A 16 -9.77 17.32 12.89
N GLY A 17 -8.94 16.46 13.51
CA GLY A 17 -8.64 16.54 14.94
C GLY A 17 -8.02 17.88 15.35
N PHE A 18 -7.00 18.35 14.60
CA PHE A 18 -6.38 19.65 14.88
C PHE A 18 -7.34 20.82 14.63
N ILE A 19 -8.16 20.78 13.58
CA ILE A 19 -9.18 21.81 13.34
C ILE A 19 -10.19 21.86 14.48
N LEU A 20 -10.62 20.69 14.98
CA LEU A 20 -11.55 20.62 16.09
C LEU A 20 -10.94 21.21 17.37
N VAL A 21 -9.66 20.91 17.66
CA VAL A 21 -8.94 21.50 18.80
C VAL A 21 -8.85 23.02 18.66
N ILE A 22 -8.42 23.53 17.49
CA ILE A 22 -8.33 24.97 17.24
C ILE A 22 -9.70 25.64 17.40
N THR A 23 -10.76 25.02 16.88
CA THR A 23 -12.12 25.56 16.98
C THR A 23 -12.59 25.63 18.44
N ILE A 24 -12.27 24.63 19.25
CA ILE A 24 -12.58 24.63 20.68
C ILE A 24 -11.81 25.72 21.42
N LEU A 25 -10.51 25.89 21.14
CA LEU A 25 -9.69 26.95 21.75
C LEU A 25 -10.25 28.35 21.42
N TRP A 26 -10.59 28.60 20.16
CA TRP A 26 -11.21 29.86 19.75
C TRP A 26 -12.61 30.07 20.35
N LEU A 27 -13.37 28.99 20.59
CA LEU A 27 -14.69 29.06 21.20
C LEU A 27 -14.62 29.36 22.71
N ASP A 28 -13.62 28.81 23.40
CA ASP A 28 -13.33 29.10 24.82
C ASP A 28 -13.05 30.59 25.01
N GLU A 29 -12.21 31.16 24.14
CA GLU A 29 -11.87 32.58 24.18
C GLU A 29 -13.02 33.50 23.74
N LEU A 30 -13.89 33.08 22.81
CA LEU A 30 -15.05 33.85 22.37
C LEU A 30 -16.17 33.89 23.42
N LEU A 31 -16.39 32.78 24.14
CA LEU A 31 -17.49 32.64 25.09
C LEU A 31 -17.11 32.97 26.53
N ASP A 32 -15.84 33.22 26.82
CA ASP A 32 -15.30 33.45 28.17
C ASP A 32 -15.87 32.39 29.14
N LEU A 33 -15.74 31.11 28.76
CA LEU A 33 -16.28 29.97 29.52
C LEU A 33 -15.90 29.99 31.01
N PRO A 34 -14.70 30.43 31.43
CA PRO A 34 -14.36 30.58 32.85
C PRO A 34 -15.26 31.60 33.57
N HIS A 35 -15.56 32.74 32.96
CA HIS A 35 -16.49 33.71 33.52
C HIS A 35 -17.92 33.14 33.56
N MET A 36 -18.37 32.51 32.46
CA MET A 36 -19.74 31.99 32.33
C MET A 36 -20.03 30.79 33.24
N PHE A 37 -19.04 29.92 33.49
CA PHE A 37 -19.25 28.66 34.22
C PHE A 37 -18.62 28.62 35.61
N LEU A 38 -17.52 29.35 35.85
CA LEU A 38 -16.76 29.31 37.11
C LEU A 38 -16.85 30.62 37.91
N GLY A 39 -17.54 31.66 37.40
CA GLY A 39 -17.72 32.94 38.09
C GLY A 39 -16.41 33.71 38.30
N ALA A 40 -15.39 33.42 37.49
CA ALA A 40 -14.13 34.17 37.46
C ALA A 40 -14.39 35.61 36.97
N PRO A 41 -13.53 36.59 37.29
CA PRO A 41 -13.66 37.95 36.76
C PRO A 41 -13.52 37.96 35.23
N ALA A 42 -14.33 38.78 34.55
CA ALA A 42 -14.34 38.86 33.09
C ALA A 42 -12.94 39.25 32.58
N THR A 43 -12.39 38.44 31.68
CA THR A 43 -11.11 38.74 31.05
C THR A 43 -11.32 39.47 29.73
N PRO A 44 -10.57 40.55 29.44
CA PRO A 44 -10.64 41.20 28.14
C PRO A 44 -10.08 40.28 27.05
N ILE A 45 -10.58 40.42 25.82
CA ILE A 45 -10.12 39.64 24.67
C ILE A 45 -8.60 39.84 24.50
N ASN A 46 -7.83 38.78 24.71
CA ASN A 46 -6.37 38.78 24.66
C ASN A 46 -5.88 38.15 23.35
N LEU A 47 -5.96 38.90 22.25
CA LEU A 47 -5.48 38.46 20.93
C LEU A 47 -4.07 37.85 20.92
N VAL A 48 -3.21 38.27 21.84
CA VAL A 48 -1.85 37.72 22.00
C VAL A 48 -1.90 36.25 22.44
N GLU A 49 -2.79 35.90 23.36
CA GLU A 49 -3.00 34.54 23.87
C GLU A 49 -3.49 33.61 22.76
N SER A 50 -4.54 34.00 22.02
CA SER A 50 -5.06 33.23 20.87
C SER A 50 -4.02 33.02 19.77
N ILE A 51 -3.17 34.04 19.51
CA ILE A 51 -2.07 33.92 18.54
C ILE A 51 -1.05 32.88 19.01
N PHE A 52 -0.64 32.91 20.29
CA PHE A 52 0.32 31.95 20.82
C PHE A 52 -0.22 30.51 20.80
N GLU A 53 -1.47 30.31 21.23
CA GLU A 53 -2.09 28.99 21.20
C GLU A 53 -2.23 28.44 19.78
N THR A 54 -2.62 29.30 18.83
CA THR A 54 -2.74 28.91 17.42
C THR A 54 -1.37 28.54 16.85
N ILE A 55 -0.32 29.32 17.13
CA ILE A 55 1.05 29.03 16.69
C ILE A 55 1.52 27.68 17.26
N ILE A 56 1.35 27.46 18.57
CA ILE A 56 1.76 26.21 19.23
C ILE A 56 1.01 25.01 18.64
N THR A 57 -0.30 25.13 18.45
CA THR A 57 -1.12 24.06 17.89
C THR A 57 -0.75 23.74 16.44
N LEU A 58 -0.45 24.75 15.62
CA LEU A 58 0.02 24.55 14.25
C LEU A 58 1.41 23.90 14.20
N LEU A 59 2.33 24.28 15.09
CA LEU A 59 3.64 23.66 15.19
C LEU A 59 3.53 22.19 15.59
N LEU A 60 2.71 21.87 16.58
CA LEU A 60 2.41 20.48 16.97
C LEU A 60 1.76 19.71 15.82
N ALA A 61 0.79 20.30 15.13
CA ALA A 61 0.13 19.69 13.98
C ALA A 61 1.11 19.37 12.85
N ALA A 62 2.03 20.30 12.54
CA ALA A 62 3.07 20.09 11.53
C ALA A 62 4.04 18.98 11.94
N LEU A 63 4.49 18.97 13.19
CA LEU A 63 5.40 17.94 13.73
C LEU A 63 4.77 16.54 13.71
N VAL A 64 3.50 16.44 14.14
CA VAL A 64 2.74 15.17 14.14
C VAL A 64 2.54 14.69 12.71
N THR A 65 2.05 15.55 11.82
CA THR A 65 1.81 15.20 10.41
C THR A 65 3.10 14.73 9.72
N PHE A 66 4.23 15.41 9.98
CA PHE A 66 5.53 15.02 9.45
C PHE A 66 5.97 13.63 9.94
N SER A 67 5.84 13.40 11.25
CA SER A 67 6.15 12.13 11.89
C SER A 67 5.29 10.99 11.32
N THR A 68 3.98 11.18 11.26
CA THR A 68 3.02 10.21 10.70
C THR A 68 3.33 9.91 9.24
N HIS A 69 3.65 10.91 8.43
CA HIS A 69 3.99 10.71 7.03
C HIS A 69 5.27 9.87 6.84
N THR A 70 6.27 10.08 7.72
CA THR A 70 7.52 9.30 7.73
C THR A 70 7.27 7.84 8.12
N LEU A 71 6.45 7.60 9.15
CA LEU A 71 6.06 6.26 9.58
C LEU A 71 5.28 5.52 8.49
N LEU A 72 4.28 6.17 7.89
CA LEU A 72 3.48 5.57 6.81
C LEU A 72 4.33 5.25 5.58
N LYS A 73 5.34 6.08 5.24
CA LYS A 73 6.30 5.77 4.17
C LYS A 73 7.08 4.49 4.48
N ARG A 74 7.57 4.33 5.71
CA ARG A 74 8.35 3.15 6.12
C ARG A 74 7.51 1.88 6.12
N ILE A 75 6.27 1.95 6.60
CA ILE A 75 5.32 0.82 6.55
C ILE A 75 5.07 0.39 5.10
N ARG A 76 4.78 1.35 4.20
CA ARG A 76 4.58 1.05 2.77
C ARG A 76 5.78 0.37 2.12
N TYR A 77 7.00 0.75 2.51
CA TYR A 77 8.23 0.13 2.02
C TYR A 77 8.38 -1.31 2.52
N LEU A 78 8.23 -1.54 3.83
CA LEU A 78 8.38 -2.87 4.44
C LEU A 78 7.30 -3.85 3.95
N GLU A 79 6.06 -3.39 3.79
CA GLU A 79 4.98 -4.20 3.22
C GLU A 79 5.12 -4.44 1.71
N GLY A 80 6.05 -3.77 1.03
CA GLY A 80 6.39 -4.03 -0.37
C GLY A 80 7.34 -5.23 -0.53
N ILE A 81 7.96 -5.69 0.56
CA ILE A 81 8.85 -6.85 0.54
C ILE A 81 7.98 -8.09 0.71
N LEU A 82 7.89 -8.90 -0.34
CA LEU A 82 7.22 -10.21 -0.28
C LEU A 82 8.20 -11.24 0.29
N PRO A 83 7.99 -11.74 1.53
CA PRO A 83 8.80 -12.82 2.08
C PRO A 83 8.60 -14.10 1.26
N VAL A 84 9.65 -14.52 0.55
CA VAL A 84 9.68 -15.75 -0.25
C VAL A 84 10.48 -16.83 0.49
N CYS A 85 9.96 -18.05 0.56
CA CYS A 85 10.71 -19.18 1.11
C CYS A 85 11.92 -19.49 0.22
N SER A 86 13.12 -19.50 0.78
CA SER A 86 14.35 -19.75 0.03
C SER A 86 14.35 -21.12 -0.67
N PHE A 87 13.68 -22.12 -0.08
CA PHE A 87 13.61 -23.49 -0.59
C PHE A 87 12.49 -23.71 -1.61
N CYS A 88 11.23 -23.49 -1.23
CA CYS A 88 10.07 -23.84 -2.07
C CYS A 88 9.49 -22.67 -2.88
N LYS A 89 10.07 -21.47 -2.76
CA LYS A 89 9.65 -20.23 -3.46
C LYS A 89 8.19 -19.80 -3.23
N LYS A 90 7.50 -20.36 -2.23
CA LYS A 90 6.20 -19.89 -1.78
C LYS A 90 6.31 -18.51 -1.13
N ILE A 91 5.26 -17.69 -1.27
CA ILE A 91 5.13 -16.37 -0.63
C ILE A 91 4.42 -16.55 0.71
N ARG A 92 4.88 -15.87 1.76
CA ARG A 92 4.19 -15.84 3.05
C ARG A 92 3.14 -14.71 3.05
N ALA A 93 1.87 -15.09 3.12
CA ALA A 93 0.71 -14.19 3.19
C ALA A 93 -0.10 -14.50 4.46
N ASP A 94 -0.28 -13.50 5.35
CA ASP A 94 -1.10 -13.60 6.57
C ASP A 94 -0.97 -14.92 7.33
N ASN A 95 0.28 -15.32 7.61
CA ASN A 95 0.67 -16.55 8.31
C ASN A 95 0.54 -17.88 7.53
N ARG A 96 0.27 -17.86 6.23
CA ARG A 96 0.26 -19.05 5.36
C ARG A 96 1.30 -18.94 4.26
N TRP A 97 1.82 -20.09 3.81
CA TRP A 97 2.69 -20.18 2.64
C TRP A 97 1.87 -20.54 1.41
N VAL A 98 1.76 -19.60 0.48
CA VAL A 98 0.97 -19.75 -0.75
C VAL A 98 1.87 -19.81 -1.98
N PRO A 99 1.49 -20.56 -3.03
CA PRO A 99 2.18 -20.50 -4.32
C PRO A 99 2.20 -19.08 -4.90
N ILE A 100 3.26 -18.74 -5.64
CA ILE A 100 3.48 -17.39 -6.17
C ILE A 100 2.41 -16.98 -7.18
N ASP A 101 1.98 -17.92 -8.02
CA ASP A 101 0.93 -17.79 -9.01
C ASP A 101 -0.44 -17.52 -8.36
N SER A 102 -0.73 -18.20 -7.25
CA SER A 102 -1.94 -17.97 -6.46
C SER A 102 -1.90 -16.58 -5.82
N TYR A 103 -0.77 -16.20 -5.22
CA TYR A 103 -0.60 -14.90 -4.58
C TYR A 103 -0.77 -13.73 -5.57
N ILE A 104 -0.12 -13.80 -6.73
CA ILE A 104 -0.19 -12.74 -7.74
C ILE A 104 -1.61 -12.64 -8.31
N ARG A 105 -2.29 -13.77 -8.57
CA ARG A 105 -3.68 -13.78 -9.04
C ARG A 105 -4.65 -13.15 -8.03
N ASP A 106 -4.45 -13.41 -6.74
CA ASP A 106 -5.31 -12.85 -5.68
C ASP A 106 -5.05 -11.35 -5.43
N HIS A 107 -3.85 -10.86 -5.75
CA HIS A 107 -3.40 -9.49 -5.42
C HIS A 107 -3.15 -8.60 -6.65
N SER A 108 -3.46 -9.08 -7.86
CA SER A 108 -3.34 -8.33 -9.12
C SER A 108 -4.39 -8.81 -10.13
N GLU A 109 -4.57 -8.07 -11.22
CA GLU A 109 -5.46 -8.46 -12.33
C GLU A 109 -4.78 -9.42 -13.32
N ALA A 110 -3.65 -10.04 -12.95
CA ALA A 110 -2.85 -10.89 -13.83
C ALA A 110 -3.26 -12.37 -13.72
N ASP A 111 -3.49 -12.99 -14.88
CA ASP A 111 -3.68 -14.44 -15.02
C ASP A 111 -2.40 -15.13 -15.51
N PHE A 112 -2.18 -16.37 -15.07
CA PHE A 112 -1.05 -17.19 -15.48
C PHE A 112 -1.45 -18.23 -16.53
N SER A 113 -0.76 -18.22 -17.66
CA SER A 113 -0.73 -19.34 -18.61
C SER A 113 0.52 -20.18 -18.41
N HIS A 114 0.41 -21.50 -18.42
CA HIS A 114 1.57 -22.39 -18.40
C HIS A 114 1.99 -22.73 -19.83
N SER A 115 3.08 -22.13 -20.30
CA SER A 115 3.74 -22.47 -21.56
C SER A 115 5.14 -23.03 -21.32
N ILE A 116 5.64 -23.82 -22.26
CA ILE A 116 7.02 -24.29 -22.26
C ILE A 116 7.84 -23.41 -23.20
N CYS A 117 8.97 -22.88 -22.72
CA CYS A 117 9.85 -22.09 -23.60
C CYS A 117 10.57 -23.02 -24.61
N PRO A 118 11.01 -22.51 -25.77
CA PRO A 118 11.66 -23.34 -26.79
C PRO A 118 12.90 -24.07 -26.27
N GLN A 119 13.65 -23.46 -25.35
CA GLN A 119 14.83 -24.05 -24.75
C GLN A 119 14.48 -25.30 -23.91
N CYS A 120 13.52 -25.19 -23.00
CA CYS A 120 13.06 -26.33 -22.20
C CYS A 120 12.38 -27.40 -23.06
N ALA A 121 11.70 -27.00 -24.14
CA ALA A 121 11.10 -27.94 -25.08
C ALA A 121 12.18 -28.76 -25.80
N ALA A 122 13.26 -28.13 -26.26
CA ALA A 122 14.39 -28.81 -26.88
C ALA A 122 15.14 -29.71 -25.87
N GLU A 123 15.31 -29.25 -24.63
CA GLU A 123 16.03 -30.01 -23.60
C GLU A 123 15.26 -31.26 -23.12
N HIS A 124 13.95 -31.14 -22.92
CA HIS A 124 13.13 -32.24 -22.37
C HIS A 124 12.40 -33.07 -23.42
N TYR A 125 12.20 -32.54 -24.62
CA TYR A 125 11.44 -33.18 -25.69
C TYR A 125 12.13 -33.12 -27.06
N GLY A 126 13.39 -32.69 -27.14
CA GLY A 126 14.14 -32.56 -28.40
C GLY A 126 14.10 -33.84 -29.23
N ASP A 127 14.42 -34.98 -28.63
CA ASP A 127 14.40 -36.30 -29.27
C ASP A 127 12.99 -36.73 -29.76
N VAL A 128 11.93 -36.29 -29.07
CA VAL A 128 10.53 -36.51 -29.50
C VAL A 128 10.15 -35.56 -30.65
N LEU A 129 10.67 -34.33 -30.64
CA LEU A 129 10.43 -33.34 -31.68
C LEU A 129 11.19 -33.71 -32.97
N ASP A 130 12.46 -34.07 -32.85
CA ASP A 130 13.32 -34.52 -33.96
C ASP A 130 12.75 -35.79 -34.63
N SER A 131 12.30 -36.76 -33.81
CA SER A 131 11.68 -37.99 -34.34
C SER A 131 10.34 -37.75 -35.01
N LYS A 132 9.58 -36.71 -34.61
CA LYS A 132 8.35 -36.28 -35.28
C LYS A 132 8.64 -35.56 -36.60
N GLU A 133 9.68 -34.73 -36.66
CA GLU A 133 10.09 -34.06 -37.88
C GLU A 133 10.59 -35.06 -38.93
N ALA A 134 11.46 -36.00 -38.54
CA ALA A 134 11.92 -37.07 -39.41
C ALA A 134 10.76 -37.95 -39.94
N LYS A 135 9.75 -38.24 -39.08
CA LYS A 135 8.53 -38.96 -39.51
C LYS A 135 7.65 -38.13 -40.43
N ARG A 136 7.51 -36.82 -40.20
CA ARG A 136 6.73 -35.91 -41.05
C ARG A 136 7.36 -35.76 -42.43
N GLU A 137 8.68 -35.55 -42.50
CA GLU A 137 9.40 -35.47 -43.77
C GLU A 137 9.26 -36.77 -44.57
N LYS A 138 9.41 -37.92 -43.90
CA LYS A 138 9.18 -39.22 -44.54
C LYS A 138 7.73 -39.36 -45.06
N TYR A 139 6.73 -39.04 -44.24
CA TYR A 139 5.31 -39.14 -44.64
C TYR A 139 4.95 -38.24 -45.83
N TYR A 140 5.42 -36.99 -45.84
CA TYR A 140 5.17 -36.06 -46.94
C TYR A 140 6.06 -36.33 -48.16
N GLY A 141 7.26 -36.87 -47.96
CA GLY A 141 8.15 -37.36 -49.03
C GLY A 141 7.52 -38.52 -49.77
N ASP A 142 7.04 -39.54 -49.06
CA ASP A 142 6.40 -40.73 -49.64
C ASP A 142 5.13 -40.38 -50.43
N LYS A 143 4.37 -39.34 -50.02
CA LYS A 143 3.18 -38.86 -50.75
C LYS A 143 3.48 -38.09 -52.04
N LYS A 144 4.71 -37.62 -52.28
CA LYS A 144 5.07 -36.88 -53.50
C LYS A 144 5.55 -37.78 -54.63
N VAL A 145 5.75 -39.08 -54.38
CA VAL A 145 6.28 -40.06 -55.34
C VAL A 145 5.20 -41.05 -55.83
N GLY A 146 3.94 -40.86 -55.45
CA GLY A 146 2.78 -41.62 -55.95
C GLY A 146 1.82 -40.72 -56.72
#